data_AF-A0A6N6KN30-F1
#
_entry.id   AF-A0A6N6KN30-F1
#
_cell.length_a   1.000
_cell.length_b   1.000
_cell.length_c   1.000
_cell.angle_alpha   90.00
_cell.angle_beta   90.00
_cell.angle_gamma   90.00
#
_symmetry.space_group_name_H-M   'P 1'
#
loop_
_entity.id
_entity.type
_entity.pdbx_description
1 polymer ?
#
loop_
_entity_poly.entity_id
_entity_poly.type
_entity_poly.pdbx_seq_one_letter_code
_entity_poly.pdbx_strand_id
1 'polypeptide(L)'
;NPNYFDAIYSVGALYFNRGAFYTVEENKILEDCTKPACMKEADALKEKANELFDKAFPFFQSAEKINPNDINTLIALKEILVRKNDFDASNEMKSRLENVQGGGTNETSYYKD
;
A
#
# COMPACT_ATOMS: atom_id res chain seq x y z
N ASN A 1 -15.99 -7.08 -14.82
CA ASN A 1 -16.09 -8.52 -14.49
C ASN A 1 -15.47 -8.72 -13.10
N PRO A 2 -16.26 -8.91 -12.04
CA PRO A 2 -15.78 -8.93 -10.65
C PRO A 2 -14.59 -9.87 -10.40
N ASN A 3 -14.59 -11.04 -11.03
CA ASN A 3 -13.51 -12.02 -10.94
C ASN A 3 -12.13 -11.46 -11.37
N TYR A 4 -12.11 -10.46 -12.26
CA TYR A 4 -10.87 -9.82 -12.70
C TYR A 4 -10.34 -8.84 -11.63
N PHE A 5 -11.23 -8.09 -10.98
CA PHE A 5 -10.87 -7.22 -9.86
C PHE A 5 -10.36 -8.06 -8.68
N ASP A 6 -11.12 -9.08 -8.27
CA ASP A 6 -10.79 -9.90 -7.09
C ASP A 6 -9.43 -10.59 -7.25
N ALA A 7 -9.13 -11.11 -8.45
CA ALA A 7 -7.84 -11.71 -8.75
C ALA A 7 -6.71 -10.68 -8.65
N ILE A 8 -6.84 -9.51 -9.28
CA ILE A 8 -5.83 -8.45 -9.25
C ILE A 8 -5.59 -7.96 -7.82
N TYR A 9 -6.67 -7.65 -7.11
CA TYR A 9 -6.64 -7.21 -5.73
C TYR A 9 -5.94 -8.25 -4.84
N SER A 10 -6.28 -9.53 -4.99
CA SER A 10 -5.69 -10.61 -4.18
C SER A 10 -4.19 -10.73 -4.36
N VAL A 11 -3.66 -10.52 -5.57
CA VAL A 11 -2.20 -10.51 -5.80
C VAL A 11 -1.55 -9.29 -5.14
N GLY A 12 -2.15 -8.11 -5.26
CA GLY A 12 -1.68 -6.91 -4.56
C GLY A 12 -1.65 -7.10 -3.04
N ALA A 13 -2.76 -7.60 -2.48
CA ALA A 13 -2.90 -7.88 -1.05
C ALA A 13 -1.89 -8.92 -0.54
N LEU A 14 -1.58 -9.95 -1.34
CA LEU A 14 -0.55 -10.93 -0.97
C LEU A 14 0.82 -10.29 -0.74
N TYR A 15 1.27 -9.47 -1.69
CA TYR A 15 2.54 -8.76 -1.56
C TYR A 15 2.51 -7.73 -0.44
N PHE A 16 1.43 -6.96 -0.34
CA PHE A 16 1.25 -5.94 0.69
C PHE A 16 1.29 -6.52 2.09
N ASN A 17 0.54 -7.59 2.34
CA ASN A 17 0.50 -8.25 3.65
C ASN A 17 1.88 -8.79 4.04
N ARG A 18 2.66 -9.29 3.07
CA ARG A 18 4.04 -9.72 3.32
C ARG A 18 4.98 -8.54 3.60
N GLY A 19 4.80 -7.40 2.93
CA GLY A 19 5.54 -6.17 3.23
C GLY A 19 5.20 -5.62 4.61
N ALA A 20 3.92 -5.64 4.98
CA ALA A 20 3.44 -5.26 6.31
C ALA A 20 4.02 -6.17 7.40
N PHE A 21 4.13 -7.48 7.16
CA PHE A 21 4.82 -8.40 8.06
C PHE A 21 6.27 -7.95 8.33
N TYR A 22 7.06 -7.65 7.30
CA TYR A 22 8.44 -7.19 7.50
C TYR A 22 8.52 -5.80 8.17
N THR A 23 7.55 -4.92 7.95
CA THR A 23 7.45 -3.65 8.70
C THR A 23 7.22 -3.91 10.19
N VAL A 24 6.37 -4.87 10.54
CA VAL A 24 6.13 -5.24 11.95
C VAL A 24 7.41 -5.81 12.57
N GLU A 25 8.13 -6.68 11.86
CA GLU A 25 9.41 -7.22 12.35
C GLU A 25 10.49 -6.13 12.46
N GLU A 26 10.57 -5.19 11.52
CA GLU A 26 11.45 -4.01 11.60
C GLU A 26 11.17 -3.20 12.87
N ASN A 27 9.90 -2.86 13.12
CA ASN A 27 9.51 -2.07 14.28
C ASN A 27 9.87 -2.76 15.60
N LYS A 28 9.67 -4.09 15.71
CA LYS A 28 10.07 -4.87 16.88
C LYS A 28 11.58 -4.79 17.14
N ILE A 29 12.40 -4.84 16.09
CA ILE A 29 13.85 -4.70 16.24
C ILE A 29 14.20 -3.30 16.73
N LEU A 30 13.55 -2.27 16.18
CA LEU A 30 13.81 -0.87 16.51
C LEU A 30 13.40 -0.51 17.94
N GLU A 31 12.32 -1.09 18.48
CA GLU A 31 11.84 -0.84 19.84
C GLU A 31 12.92 -1.05 20.93
N ASP A 32 13.72 -2.12 20.79
CA ASP A 32 14.78 -2.49 21.74
C ASP A 32 16.21 -2.16 21.23
N CYS A 33 16.33 -1.41 20.14
CA CYS A 33 17.61 -1.26 19.46
C CYS A 33 18.56 -0.31 20.20
N THR A 34 19.65 -0.87 20.72
CA THR A 34 20.71 -0.13 21.44
C THR A 34 22.09 -0.23 20.77
N LYS A 35 22.22 -0.96 19.66
CA LYS A 35 23.49 -1.29 19.02
C LYS A 35 23.45 -1.07 17.50
N PRO A 36 24.57 -0.73 16.84
CA PRO A 36 24.59 -0.58 15.38
C PRO A 36 24.15 -1.83 14.59
N ALA A 37 24.32 -3.03 15.16
CA ALA A 37 23.93 -4.28 14.52
C ALA A 37 22.40 -4.40 14.32
N CYS A 38 21.58 -3.96 15.28
CA CYS A 38 20.12 -3.99 15.13
C CYS A 38 19.63 -2.97 14.09
N MET A 39 20.29 -1.82 13.97
CA MET A 39 20.00 -0.86 12.90
C MET A 39 20.20 -1.49 11.51
N LYS A 40 21.30 -2.20 11.31
CA LYS A 40 21.57 -2.90 10.05
C LYS A 40 20.53 -3.99 9.74
N GLU A 41 20.05 -4.68 10.77
CA GLU A 41 19.00 -5.70 10.61
C GLU A 41 17.65 -5.06 10.27
N ALA A 42 17.27 -3.98 10.97
CA ALA A 42 16.09 -3.20 10.67
C ALA A 42 16.11 -2.65 9.24
N ASP A 43 17.23 -2.07 8.79
CA ASP A 43 17.40 -1.60 7.42
C ASP A 43 17.20 -2.74 6.40
N ALA A 44 17.71 -3.94 6.67
CA ALA A 44 17.51 -5.09 5.79
C ALA A 44 16.05 -5.57 5.73
N LEU A 45 15.29 -5.44 6.82
CA LEU A 45 13.85 -5.72 6.83
C LEU A 45 13.05 -4.64 6.10
N LYS A 46 13.44 -3.37 6.27
CA LYS A 46 12.87 -2.24 5.55
C LYS A 46 12.99 -2.40 4.03
N GLU A 47 14.17 -2.78 3.54
CA GLU A 47 14.38 -3.03 2.11
C GLU A 47 13.48 -4.16 1.60
N LYS A 48 13.35 -5.28 2.33
CA LYS A 48 12.43 -6.36 1.98
C LYS A 48 10.97 -5.90 1.95
N ALA A 49 10.57 -5.06 2.90
CA ALA A 49 9.23 -4.50 2.94
C ALA A 49 8.99 -3.61 1.70
N ASN A 50 9.93 -2.72 1.38
CA ASN A 50 9.85 -1.83 0.22
C ASN A 50 9.76 -2.60 -1.11
N GLU A 51 10.59 -3.64 -1.31
CA GLU A 51 10.51 -4.49 -2.50
C GLU A 51 9.12 -5.13 -2.69
N LEU A 52 8.46 -5.49 -1.59
CA LEU A 52 7.12 -6.08 -1.63
C LEU A 52 6.04 -5.04 -1.88
N PHE A 53 6.16 -3.84 -1.30
CA PHE A 53 5.27 -2.74 -1.60
C PHE A 53 5.38 -2.31 -3.07
N ASP A 54 6.59 -2.29 -3.63
CA ASP A 54 6.82 -2.03 -5.06
C ASP A 54 6.17 -3.09 -5.95
N LYS A 55 6.20 -4.37 -5.53
CA LYS A 55 5.47 -5.43 -6.23
C LYS A 55 3.96 -5.30 -6.10
N ALA A 56 3.45 -4.87 -4.94
CA ALA A 56 2.02 -4.69 -4.69
C ALA A 56 1.43 -3.51 -5.48
N PHE A 57 2.21 -2.44 -5.63
CA PHE A 57 1.76 -1.16 -6.18
C PHE A 57 1.05 -1.26 -7.54
N PRO A 58 1.61 -1.89 -8.59
CA PRO A 58 0.94 -1.97 -9.90
C PRO A 58 -0.37 -2.76 -9.88
N PHE A 59 -0.52 -3.72 -8.96
CA PHE A 59 -1.78 -4.45 -8.80
C PHE A 59 -2.85 -3.56 -8.18
N PHE A 60 -2.53 -2.77 -7.17
CA PHE A 60 -3.50 -1.84 -6.61
C PHE A 60 -3.83 -0.67 -7.53
N GLN A 61 -2.89 -0.19 -8.34
CA GLN A 61 -3.20 0.77 -9.41
C GLN A 61 -4.20 0.17 -10.39
N SER A 62 -4.02 -1.09 -10.77
CA SER A 62 -4.94 -1.81 -11.65
C SER A 62 -6.30 -2.09 -10.99
N ALA A 63 -6.31 -2.39 -9.69
CA ALA A 63 -7.54 -2.55 -8.91
C ALA A 63 -8.33 -1.24 -8.85
N GLU A 64 -7.67 -0.09 -8.63
CA GLU A 64 -8.29 1.25 -8.58
C GLU A 64 -8.85 1.66 -9.93
N LYS A 65 -8.17 1.31 -11.04
CA LYS A 65 -8.69 1.47 -12.41
C LYS A 65 -10.02 0.75 -12.62
N ILE A 66 -10.20 -0.43 -12.01
CA ILE A 66 -11.40 -1.25 -12.19
C ILE A 66 -12.50 -0.84 -11.20
N ASN A 67 -12.13 -0.55 -9.96
CA ASN A 67 -13.03 -0.11 -8.91
C ASN A 67 -12.39 1.04 -8.10
N PRO A 68 -12.64 2.31 -8.48
CA PRO A 68 -12.06 3.47 -7.81
C PRO A 68 -12.67 3.76 -6.43
N ASN A 69 -13.61 2.92 -6.00
CA ASN A 69 -14.34 3.05 -4.74
C ASN A 69 -13.99 1.91 -3.76
N ASP A 70 -13.08 1.00 -4.11
CA ASP A 70 -12.65 -0.03 -3.18
C ASP A 70 -11.80 0.55 -2.04
N ILE A 71 -12.35 0.54 -0.83
CA ILE A 71 -11.72 1.12 0.36
C ILE A 71 -10.35 0.51 0.63
N ASN A 72 -10.20 -0.81 0.48
CA ASN A 72 -8.95 -1.48 0.79
C ASN A 72 -7.84 -1.11 -0.21
N THR A 73 -8.18 -1.01 -1.49
CA THR A 73 -7.29 -0.54 -2.54
C THR A 73 -6.83 0.88 -2.29
N LEU A 74 -7.74 1.80 -1.93
CA LEU A 74 -7.40 3.18 -1.60
C LEU A 74 -6.50 3.29 -0.37
N ILE A 75 -6.73 2.48 0.67
CA ILE A 75 -5.87 2.40 1.86
C ILE A 75 -4.47 1.92 1.47
N ALA A 76 -4.37 0.82 0.73
CA ALA A 76 -3.09 0.23 0.35
C ALA A 76 -2.27 1.19 -0.52
N LEU A 77 -2.90 1.85 -1.49
CA LEU A 77 -2.25 2.86 -2.34
C LEU A 77 -1.75 4.03 -1.51
N LYS A 78 -2.58 4.60 -0.63
CA LYS A 78 -2.18 5.69 0.27
C LYS A 78 -0.91 5.32 1.06
N GLU A 79 -0.88 4.15 1.67
CA GLU A 79 0.27 3.71 2.48
C GLU A 79 1.53 3.47 1.66
N ILE A 80 1.41 2.84 0.49
CA ILE A 80 2.54 2.64 -0.43
C ILE A 80 3.10 4.00 -0.89
N LEU A 81 2.24 4.95 -1.25
CA LEU A 81 2.65 6.26 -1.78
C LEU A 81 3.39 7.09 -0.73
N VAL A 82 2.97 7.05 0.55
CA VAL A 82 3.74 7.66 1.66
C VAL A 82 5.15 7.09 1.72
N ARG A 83 5.31 5.76 1.62
CA ARG A 83 6.64 5.10 1.66
C ARG A 83 7.52 5.47 0.48
N LYS A 84 6.90 5.75 -0.68
CA LYS A 84 7.58 6.21 -1.89
C LYS A 84 7.85 7.72 -1.89
N ASN A 85 7.48 8.44 -0.82
CA ASN A 85 7.54 9.90 -0.71
C ASN A 85 6.68 10.64 -1.76
N ASP A 86 5.66 9.97 -2.31
CA ASP A 86 4.69 10.58 -3.22
C ASP A 86 3.48 11.07 -2.41
N PHE A 87 3.70 12.15 -1.66
CA PHE A 87 2.71 12.68 -0.72
C PHE A 87 1.50 13.28 -1.43
N ASP A 88 1.67 13.82 -2.65
CA ASP A 88 0.59 14.39 -3.43
C ASP A 88 -0.40 13.30 -3.85
N ALA A 89 0.08 12.20 -4.44
CA ALA A 89 -0.79 11.07 -4.78
C ALA A 89 -1.35 10.38 -3.53
N SER A 90 -0.59 10.29 -2.43
CA SER A 90 -1.10 9.78 -1.15
C SER A 90 -2.27 10.62 -0.63
N ASN A 91 -2.16 11.95 -0.69
CA ASN A 91 -3.23 12.85 -0.25
C ASN A 91 -4.47 12.71 -1.14
N GLU A 92 -4.30 12.53 -2.45
CA GLU A 92 -5.41 12.21 -3.36
C GLU A 92 -6.10 10.90 -2.97
N MET A 93 -5.35 9.83 -2.68
CA MET A 93 -5.93 8.55 -2.21
C MET A 93 -6.68 8.72 -0.88
N LYS A 94 -6.17 9.58 0.02
CA LYS A 94 -6.85 9.93 1.26
C LYS A 94 -8.18 10.64 0.99
N SER A 95 -8.22 11.66 0.14
CA SER A 95 -9.45 12.39 -0.18
C SER A 95 -10.50 11.48 -0.85
N ARG A 96 -10.07 10.59 -1.74
CA ARG A 96 -10.94 9.58 -2.37
C ARG A 96 -11.52 8.59 -1.36
N LEU A 97 -10.69 8.15 -0.41
CA LEU A 97 -11.11 7.26 0.68
C LEU A 97 -12.15 7.94 1.56
N GLU A 98 -11.91 9.19 1.96
CA GLU A 98 -12.84 9.98 2.77
C GLU A 98 -14.18 10.21 2.06
N ASN A 99 -14.16 10.49 0.75
CA ASN A 99 -15.38 10.59 -0.06
C ASN A 99 -16.22 9.30 0.00
N VAL A 100 -15.59 8.13 -0.21
CA VAL A 100 -16.29 6.83 -0.16
C VAL A 100 -16.82 6.54 1.26
N GLN A 101 -16.01 6.77 2.29
CA GLN A 101 -16.42 6.56 3.68
C GLN A 101 -17.57 7.50 4.12
N GLY A 102 -17.65 8.68 3.52
CA GLY A 102 -18.77 9.62 3.68
C GLY A 102 -20.04 9.24 2.91
N GLY A 103 -20.05 8.11 2.19
CA GLY A 103 -21.17 7.66 1.36
C GLY A 103 -21.18 8.24 -0.05
N GLY A 104 -20.15 8.99 -0.44
CA GLY A 104 -19.94 9.45 -1.81
C GLY A 104 -19.35 8.36 -2.71
N THR A 105 -19.15 8.72 -3.99
CA THR A 105 -18.49 7.85 -4.97
C THR A 105 -17.49 8.65 -5.80
N ASN A 106 -16.36 8.04 -6.11
CA ASN A 106 -15.39 8.49 -7.09
C ASN A 106 -15.86 8.01 -8.46
N GLU A 107 -16.30 8.95 -9.31
CA GLU A 107 -16.85 8.63 -10.64
C GLU A 107 -15.80 8.10 -11.62
N THR A 108 -14.53 8.44 -11.38
CA THR A 108 -13.41 8.07 -12.25
C THR A 108 -12.21 7.61 -11.43
N SER A 109 -11.37 6.77 -12.01
CA SER A 109 -10.10 6.36 -11.42
C SER A 109 -9.07 7.50 -11.42
N TYR A 110 -8.19 7.49 -10.43
CA TYR A 110 -7.02 8.36 -10.41
C TYR A 110 -5.99 7.87 -11.41
N TYR A 111 -5.69 6.58 -11.37
CA TYR A 111 -4.78 5.98 -12.32
C TYR A 111 -5.51 5.82 -13.66
N LYS A 112 -4.96 6.43 -14.70
CA LYS A 112 -5.42 6.31 -16.09
C LYS A 112 -4.39 5.53 -16.89
N ASP A 113 -4.78 5.05 -18.06
CA ASP A 113 -3.84 4.46 -19.01
C ASP A 113 -2.88 5.51 -19.57
#